data_AF-A0A2T1CCZ7-F1
#
_entry.id   AF-A0A2T1CCZ7-F1
#
_cell.length_a   1.000
_cell.length_b   1.000
_cell.length_c   1.000
_cell.angle_alpha   90.00
_cell.angle_beta   90.00
_cell.angle_gamma   90.00
#
_symmetry.space_group_name_H-M   'P 1'
#
loop_
_entity.id
_entity.type
_entity.pdbx_description
1 polymer ?
#
loop_
_entity_poly.entity_id
_entity_poly.type
_entity_poly.pdbx_seq_one_letter_code
_entity_poly.pdbx_strand_id
1 'polypeptide(L)'
;MAQPALTFVFPPHIQAGIAKGIYAQVVRGDGTLVGVARDVATGRFVGLATGHSLDQQPFLWRILLDGGMKALSASPTSPLSPLLSGVQMLQVHRGFQKTYQKLDVIQAGLQSLQQSVGVLQATTALIGVGTVAGVVLSAVNLHQTLKLREDVRHLKIEVKDGFIDLKKVLKSAELEIIQHIDRVAQDVEFKHHRTILIQAYGRFTKALICLNDALKLPDTSLRNMGITNAQQMLYGALADYDAPQLLQGVCAAGQLRRQECVWAIDQAITKTYELLGAYDVVDSRLSSLQEKIRDDSLKIIDSCESSNELDFLFPEMIRVQTHDLVLLNTWQNHVVWLQELTPREQELLESEPLVTESSSKNTQANLVTVEPLEQELYETLKAQSHFLALRDVLKFTIQPSLRQKFETSLKQHASRSGYQGIALSKWDEVPDLTIANLHHYFKAKLA
;
A
#
# COMPACT_ATOMS: atom_id res chain seq x y z
N MET A 1 2.49 -14.29 15.66
CA MET A 1 1.09 -14.26 15.18
C MET A 1 1.04 -15.08 13.90
N ALA A 2 0.04 -15.95 13.71
CA ALA A 2 -0.19 -16.57 12.42
C ALA A 2 -0.65 -15.48 11.44
N GLN A 3 0.11 -15.26 10.36
CA GLN A 3 -0.31 -14.39 9.26
C GLN A 3 -1.62 -14.97 8.66
N PRO A 4 -2.54 -14.13 8.14
CA PRO A 4 -3.67 -14.64 7.37
C PRO A 4 -3.15 -15.57 6.26
N ALA A 5 -3.81 -16.71 6.06
CA ALA A 5 -3.40 -17.71 5.08
C ALA A 5 -3.56 -17.13 3.67
N LEU A 6 -2.50 -16.50 3.17
CA LEU A 6 -2.45 -15.95 1.82
C LEU A 6 -2.58 -17.09 0.82
N THR A 7 -3.68 -17.13 0.07
CA THR A 7 -3.87 -18.13 -0.99
C THR A 7 -3.45 -17.49 -2.31
N PHE A 8 -2.61 -18.17 -3.07
CA PHE A 8 -2.18 -17.65 -4.37
C PHE A 8 -3.10 -18.17 -5.47
N VAL A 9 -3.44 -17.28 -6.41
CA VAL A 9 -4.26 -17.62 -7.59
C VAL A 9 -3.30 -17.81 -8.76
N PHE A 10 -3.33 -18.96 -9.41
CA PHE A 10 -2.48 -19.29 -10.56
C PHE A 10 -3.24 -19.24 -11.89
N PRO A 11 -2.54 -19.16 -13.05
CA PRO A 11 -3.16 -19.31 -14.36
C PRO A 11 -4.04 -20.57 -14.43
N PRO A 12 -5.16 -20.57 -15.16
CA PRO A 12 -6.14 -21.66 -15.12
C PRO A 12 -5.55 -23.06 -15.37
N HIS A 13 -4.58 -23.17 -16.27
CA HIS A 13 -3.90 -24.44 -16.57
C HIS A 13 -2.98 -24.91 -15.42
N ILE A 14 -2.35 -23.99 -14.69
CA ILE A 14 -1.56 -24.30 -13.49
C ILE A 14 -2.51 -24.63 -12.33
N GLN A 15 -3.58 -23.86 -12.14
CA GLN A 15 -4.57 -24.11 -11.09
C GLN A 15 -5.22 -25.49 -11.25
N ALA A 16 -5.56 -25.88 -12.47
CA ALA A 16 -6.08 -27.21 -12.79
C ALA A 16 -5.04 -28.32 -12.54
N GLY A 17 -3.75 -28.04 -12.81
CA GLY A 17 -2.66 -28.97 -12.51
C GLY A 17 -2.42 -29.14 -11.01
N ILE A 18 -2.55 -28.07 -10.22
CA ILE A 18 -2.51 -28.10 -8.74
C ILE A 18 -3.67 -28.94 -8.20
N ALA A 19 -4.90 -28.69 -8.67
CA ALA A 19 -6.08 -29.44 -8.24
C ALA A 19 -5.99 -30.95 -8.55
N LYS A 20 -5.27 -31.32 -9.60
CA LYS A 20 -5.01 -32.72 -10.00
C LYS A 20 -3.77 -33.34 -9.33
N GLY A 21 -3.05 -32.60 -8.49
CA GLY A 21 -1.82 -33.06 -7.83
C GLY A 21 -0.61 -33.20 -8.77
N ILE A 22 -0.71 -32.71 -10.00
CA ILE A 22 0.39 -32.72 -10.98
C ILE A 22 1.41 -31.65 -10.62
N TYR A 23 0.92 -30.51 -10.14
CA TYR A 23 1.72 -29.40 -9.66
C TYR A 23 1.50 -29.21 -8.16
N ALA A 24 2.51 -28.72 -7.47
CA ALA A 24 2.45 -28.33 -6.08
C ALA A 24 2.83 -26.86 -5.95
N GLN A 25 2.16 -26.15 -5.05
CA GLN A 25 2.62 -24.83 -4.66
C GLN A 25 3.93 -24.93 -3.88
N VAL A 26 4.86 -24.02 -4.14
CA VAL A 26 6.12 -23.94 -3.41
C VAL A 26 5.86 -23.39 -2.01
N VAL A 27 6.37 -24.10 -1.02
CA VAL A 27 6.29 -23.75 0.40
C VAL A 27 7.73 -23.64 0.91
N ARG A 28 8.02 -22.55 1.63
CA ARG A 28 9.30 -22.36 2.32
C ARG A 28 9.46 -23.35 3.47
N GLY A 29 10.67 -23.49 4.00
CA GLY A 29 10.97 -24.38 5.13
C GLY A 29 10.16 -24.07 6.39
N ASP A 30 9.72 -22.82 6.55
CA ASP A 30 8.89 -22.34 7.66
C ASP A 30 7.37 -22.54 7.45
N GLY A 31 6.95 -23.13 6.33
CA GLY A 31 5.54 -23.34 5.98
C GLY A 31 4.89 -22.18 5.21
N THR A 32 5.63 -21.10 4.93
CA THR A 32 5.10 -19.94 4.19
C THR A 32 4.96 -20.23 2.70
N LEU A 33 3.82 -19.90 2.11
CA LEU A 33 3.56 -20.09 0.68
C LEU A 33 4.33 -19.05 -0.15
N VAL A 34 4.88 -19.52 -1.27
CA VAL A 34 5.48 -18.67 -2.30
C VAL A 34 4.54 -18.68 -3.51
N GLY A 35 4.44 -17.56 -4.24
CA GLY A 35 3.65 -17.42 -5.46
C GLY A 35 4.20 -18.18 -6.67
N VAL A 36 4.75 -19.39 -6.45
CA VAL A 36 5.39 -20.25 -7.45
C VAL A 36 4.77 -21.65 -7.37
N ALA A 37 4.53 -22.24 -8.53
CA ALA A 37 4.14 -23.64 -8.67
C ALA A 37 5.30 -24.45 -9.25
N ARG A 38 5.48 -25.68 -8.76
CA ARG A 38 6.44 -26.66 -9.25
C ARG A 38 5.75 -27.94 -9.70
N ASP A 39 6.32 -28.59 -10.71
CA ASP A 39 5.94 -29.91 -11.14
C ASP A 39 6.40 -30.95 -10.12
N VAL A 40 5.48 -31.81 -9.68
CA VAL A 40 5.73 -32.78 -8.62
C VAL A 40 6.69 -33.89 -9.07
N ALA A 41 6.64 -34.27 -10.35
CA ALA A 41 7.46 -35.36 -10.88
C ALA A 41 8.90 -34.93 -11.18
N THR A 42 9.07 -33.72 -11.68
CA THR A 42 10.37 -33.22 -12.18
C THR A 42 11.03 -32.22 -11.24
N GLY A 43 10.29 -31.66 -10.28
CA GLY A 43 10.75 -30.57 -9.41
C GLY A 43 10.92 -29.23 -10.13
N ARG A 44 10.56 -29.13 -11.41
CA ARG A 44 10.72 -27.91 -12.22
C ARG A 44 9.70 -26.86 -11.82
N PHE A 45 10.10 -25.59 -11.81
CA PHE A 45 9.16 -24.49 -11.65
C PHE A 45 8.33 -24.31 -12.93
N VAL A 46 7.01 -24.35 -12.82
CA VAL A 46 6.09 -24.40 -13.98
C VAL A 46 5.16 -23.19 -14.11
N GLY A 47 4.94 -22.46 -13.02
CA GLY A 47 4.00 -21.35 -13.05
C GLY A 47 4.22 -20.35 -11.93
N LEU A 48 3.76 -19.13 -12.18
CA LEU A 48 3.71 -18.04 -11.22
C LEU A 48 2.26 -17.73 -10.90
N ALA A 49 1.98 -17.35 -9.66
CA ALA A 49 0.65 -16.87 -9.31
C ALA A 49 0.33 -15.62 -10.13
N THR A 50 -0.90 -15.39 -10.57
CA THR A 50 -1.35 -14.16 -11.22
C THR A 50 -2.00 -13.18 -10.24
N GLY A 51 -2.23 -13.62 -9.01
CA GLY A 51 -2.78 -12.81 -7.94
C GLY A 51 -2.73 -13.56 -6.62
N HIS A 52 -3.34 -12.97 -5.62
CA HIS A 52 -3.58 -13.59 -4.32
C HIS A 52 -5.05 -13.42 -3.98
N SER A 53 -5.67 -14.47 -3.46
CA SER A 53 -6.91 -14.36 -2.72
C SER A 53 -6.57 -14.38 -1.24
N LEU A 54 -7.12 -13.42 -0.51
CA LEU A 54 -7.16 -13.51 0.94
C LEU A 54 -8.33 -14.42 1.29
N ASP A 55 -8.14 -15.72 1.03
CA ASP A 55 -9.12 -16.73 1.38
C ASP A 55 -9.20 -16.77 2.90
N GLN A 56 -10.40 -16.52 3.43
CA GLN A 56 -10.70 -16.37 4.86
C GLN A 56 -9.86 -15.30 5.57
N GLN A 57 -10.10 -14.02 5.27
CA GLN A 57 -9.62 -12.90 6.08
C GLN A 57 -10.11 -13.05 7.53
N PRO A 58 -9.25 -13.35 8.53
CA PRO A 58 -9.69 -13.41 9.92
C PRO A 58 -10.12 -12.04 10.45
N PHE A 59 -9.70 -10.98 9.75
CA PHE A 59 -9.83 -9.59 10.17
C PHE A 59 -11.15 -8.95 9.69
N LEU A 60 -11.63 -9.24 8.47
CA LEU A 60 -12.89 -8.64 7.97
C LEU A 60 -14.12 -9.19 8.70
N TRP A 61 -14.15 -10.51 8.98
CA TRP A 61 -15.21 -11.07 9.82
C TRP A 61 -15.11 -10.58 11.27
N ARG A 62 -13.89 -10.25 11.74
CA ARG A 62 -13.73 -9.60 13.06
C ARG A 62 -14.25 -8.18 13.10
N ILE A 63 -14.48 -7.53 11.96
CA ILE A 63 -14.98 -6.15 11.92
C ILE A 63 -16.53 -6.11 11.92
N LEU A 64 -17.21 -7.11 11.32
CA LEU A 64 -18.68 -7.21 11.27
C LEU A 64 -19.19 -8.64 11.51
N LEU A 65 -20.31 -8.77 12.23
CA LEU A 65 -20.99 -10.05 12.54
C LEU A 65 -21.66 -10.73 11.33
N ASP A 66 -22.01 -9.98 10.28
CA ASP A 66 -22.70 -10.53 9.09
C ASP A 66 -21.71 -10.73 7.93
N GLY A 67 -21.52 -12.00 7.56
CA GLY A 67 -20.57 -12.51 6.57
C GLY A 67 -20.92 -12.17 5.11
N GLY A 68 -21.13 -10.90 4.79
CA GLY A 68 -21.44 -10.42 3.45
C GLY A 68 -20.29 -9.62 2.83
N MET A 69 -19.12 -10.22 2.61
CA MET A 69 -18.07 -9.56 1.82
C MET A 69 -17.58 -10.51 0.72
N LYS A 70 -17.86 -10.15 -0.54
CA LYS A 70 -17.16 -10.70 -1.70
C LYS A 70 -15.67 -10.45 -1.52
N ALA A 71 -14.85 -11.42 -1.89
CA ALA A 71 -13.39 -11.33 -1.80
C ALA A 71 -12.90 -9.94 -2.26
N LEU A 72 -12.03 -9.31 -1.46
CA LEU A 72 -11.26 -8.13 -1.85
C LEU A 72 -10.42 -8.50 -3.08
N SER A 73 -10.99 -8.37 -4.27
CA SER A 73 -10.23 -8.46 -5.51
C SER A 73 -9.50 -7.13 -5.68
N ALA A 74 -8.19 -7.19 -5.91
CA ALA A 74 -7.33 -6.04 -6.13
C ALA A 74 -8.00 -5.00 -7.05
N SER A 75 -8.44 -3.89 -6.46
CA SER A 75 -8.83 -2.73 -7.25
C SER A 75 -7.55 -2.13 -7.84
N PRO A 76 -7.51 -1.77 -9.14
CA PRO A 76 -6.30 -1.28 -9.80
C PRO A 76 -5.80 0.08 -9.26
N THR A 77 -6.41 0.65 -8.22
CA THR A 77 -6.25 2.02 -7.73
C THR A 77 -5.36 2.15 -6.47
N SER A 78 -4.62 1.11 -6.07
CA SER A 78 -3.64 1.25 -4.97
C SER A 78 -2.47 2.18 -5.37
N PRO A 79 -2.16 3.21 -4.57
CA PRO A 79 -1.03 4.11 -4.77
C PRO A 79 0.31 3.46 -4.43
N LEU A 80 0.33 2.41 -3.61
CA LEU A 80 1.57 1.72 -3.26
C LEU A 80 1.73 0.41 -4.04
N SER A 81 1.06 0.25 -5.19
CA SER A 81 1.29 -0.90 -6.06
C SER A 81 2.81 -1.09 -6.21
N PRO A 82 3.39 -2.15 -5.64
CA PRO A 82 4.82 -2.29 -5.62
C PRO A 82 5.32 -2.34 -7.05
N LEU A 83 6.53 -1.84 -7.25
CA LEU A 83 7.20 -1.75 -8.55
C LEU A 83 7.01 -3.04 -9.38
N LEU A 84 6.99 -4.18 -8.69
CA LEU A 84 6.62 -5.49 -9.18
C LEU A 84 5.92 -6.25 -8.03
N SER A 85 4.87 -7.02 -8.30
CA SER A 85 4.43 -8.04 -7.33
C SER A 85 5.48 -9.13 -7.22
N GLY A 86 5.60 -9.86 -6.09
CA GLY A 86 6.59 -10.96 -5.94
C GLY A 86 6.51 -12.01 -7.06
N VAL A 87 5.35 -12.11 -7.71
CA VAL A 87 5.09 -12.84 -8.96
C VAL A 87 5.91 -12.32 -10.14
N GLN A 88 5.90 -11.01 -10.38
CA GLN A 88 6.66 -10.38 -11.47
C GLN A 88 8.17 -10.37 -11.17
N MET A 89 8.58 -10.58 -9.91
CA MET A 89 9.99 -10.59 -9.51
C MET A 89 10.76 -11.84 -9.96
N LEU A 90 10.14 -13.01 -10.00
CA LEU A 90 10.77 -14.22 -10.55
C LEU A 90 11.17 -14.06 -12.02
N GLN A 91 10.38 -13.33 -12.79
CA GLN A 91 10.71 -13.01 -14.16
C GLN A 91 11.97 -12.14 -14.22
N VAL A 92 12.08 -11.15 -13.33
CA VAL A 92 13.22 -10.22 -13.26
C VAL A 92 14.50 -10.89 -12.77
N HIS A 93 14.45 -11.76 -11.76
CA HIS A 93 15.62 -12.48 -11.23
C HIS A 93 16.34 -13.30 -12.33
N ARG A 94 15.59 -14.07 -13.12
CA ARG A 94 16.12 -14.79 -14.31
C ARG A 94 16.61 -13.84 -15.43
N GLY A 95 16.16 -12.59 -15.43
CA GLY A 95 16.39 -11.61 -16.49
C GLY A 95 17.71 -10.89 -16.42
N PHE A 96 18.13 -10.61 -15.19
CA PHE A 96 19.42 -10.01 -14.89
C PHE A 96 20.59 -10.83 -15.45
N GLN A 97 20.42 -12.14 -15.60
CA GLN A 97 21.46 -13.03 -16.13
C GLN A 97 21.42 -13.26 -17.65
N LYS A 98 20.30 -13.03 -18.38
CA LYS A 98 20.23 -13.47 -19.81
C LYS A 98 19.75 -12.49 -20.90
N THR A 99 18.74 -11.60 -20.80
CA THR A 99 18.34 -10.78 -21.98
C THR A 99 17.35 -9.60 -21.73
N TYR A 100 17.41 -8.60 -22.63
CA TYR A 100 16.66 -7.33 -22.77
C TYR A 100 15.11 -7.33 -22.68
N GLN A 101 14.42 -8.46 -22.83
CA GLN A 101 12.93 -8.52 -22.83
C GLN A 101 12.26 -8.17 -21.49
N LYS A 102 13.05 -7.94 -20.43
CA LYS A 102 12.60 -7.69 -19.06
C LYS A 102 12.84 -6.26 -18.59
N LEU A 103 13.51 -5.46 -19.42
CA LEU A 103 13.63 -4.02 -19.23
C LEU A 103 12.24 -3.37 -19.21
N ASP A 104 11.33 -3.84 -20.07
CA ASP A 104 9.97 -3.28 -20.21
C ASP A 104 9.14 -3.45 -18.94
N VAL A 105 9.28 -4.58 -18.24
CA VAL A 105 8.56 -4.84 -16.97
C VAL A 105 9.08 -3.95 -15.86
N ILE A 106 10.40 -3.79 -15.76
CA ILE A 106 11.01 -2.88 -14.78
C ILE A 106 10.68 -1.42 -15.14
N GLN A 107 10.73 -1.05 -16.42
CA GLN A 107 10.36 0.28 -16.92
C GLN A 107 8.90 0.60 -16.65
N ALA A 108 7.99 -0.34 -16.91
CA ALA A 108 6.57 -0.20 -16.59
C ALA A 108 6.35 -0.03 -15.09
N GLY A 109 7.07 -0.80 -14.27
CA GLY A 109 7.09 -0.63 -12.81
C GLY A 109 7.54 0.78 -12.41
N LEU A 110 8.69 1.24 -12.94
CA LEU A 110 9.26 2.55 -12.62
C LEU A 110 8.34 3.68 -13.09
N GLN A 111 7.70 3.53 -14.25
CA GLN A 111 6.71 4.48 -14.76
C GLN A 111 5.45 4.50 -13.88
N SER A 112 4.96 3.33 -13.45
CA SER A 112 3.83 3.22 -12.50
C SER A 112 4.16 3.93 -11.18
N LEU A 113 5.38 3.73 -10.65
CA LEU A 113 5.83 4.39 -9.44
C LEU A 113 5.94 5.91 -9.61
N GLN A 114 6.47 6.36 -10.75
CA GLN A 114 6.55 7.78 -11.08
C GLN A 114 5.16 8.42 -11.11
N GLN A 115 4.21 7.76 -11.79
CA GLN A 115 2.83 8.20 -11.86
C GLN A 115 2.20 8.24 -10.47
N SER A 116 2.42 7.21 -9.65
CA SER A 116 1.87 7.18 -8.30
C SER A 116 2.40 8.32 -7.43
N VAL A 117 3.71 8.54 -7.36
CA VAL A 117 4.29 9.65 -6.58
C VAL A 117 3.81 11.00 -7.11
N GLY A 118 3.69 11.16 -8.44
CA GLY A 118 3.14 12.37 -9.04
C GLY A 118 1.68 12.62 -8.65
N VAL A 119 0.85 11.58 -8.70
CA VAL A 119 -0.57 11.60 -8.29
C VAL A 119 -0.70 11.89 -6.79
N LEU A 120 0.10 11.23 -5.96
CA LEU A 120 0.11 11.39 -4.50
C LEU A 120 0.56 12.79 -4.09
N GLN A 121 1.61 13.32 -4.69
CA GLN A 121 2.05 14.68 -4.42
C GLN A 121 0.98 15.69 -4.85
N ALA A 122 0.37 15.48 -6.01
CA ALA A 122 -0.64 16.40 -6.51
C ALA A 122 -1.93 16.36 -5.67
N THR A 123 -2.33 15.19 -5.18
CA THR A 123 -3.46 15.05 -4.25
C THR A 123 -3.12 15.57 -2.85
N THR A 124 -1.88 15.43 -2.37
CA THR A 124 -1.41 16.08 -1.13
C THR A 124 -1.57 17.59 -1.21
N ALA A 125 -1.26 18.19 -2.36
CA ALA A 125 -1.41 19.62 -2.56
C ALA A 125 -2.88 20.07 -2.58
N LEU A 126 -3.82 19.20 -2.95
CA LEU A 126 -5.25 19.51 -2.84
C LEU A 126 -5.77 19.35 -1.41
N ILE A 127 -5.33 18.30 -0.72
CA ILE A 127 -5.85 17.88 0.58
C ILE A 127 -5.18 18.65 1.74
N GLY A 128 -3.92 19.03 1.57
CA GLY A 128 -3.07 19.68 2.59
C GLY A 128 -2.99 21.21 2.50
N VAL A 129 -3.79 21.84 1.65
CA VAL A 129 -3.94 23.30 1.61
C VAL A 129 -4.85 23.70 2.78
N GLY A 130 -4.30 24.20 3.88
CA GLY A 130 -5.13 24.64 5.00
C GLY A 130 -4.40 24.91 6.30
N THR A 131 -3.38 25.77 6.31
CA THR A 131 -2.65 26.11 7.55
C THR A 131 -3.43 27.03 8.50
N VAL A 132 -4.67 27.47 8.22
CA VAL A 132 -5.35 28.42 9.14
C VAL A 132 -6.84 28.14 9.45
N ALA A 133 -7.52 27.24 8.75
CA ALA A 133 -8.84 26.79 9.16
C ALA A 133 -9.15 25.49 8.41
N GLY A 134 -9.46 24.40 9.11
CA GLY A 134 -9.69 23.06 8.57
C GLY A 134 -10.89 22.92 7.61
N VAL A 135 -10.97 23.77 6.58
CA VAL A 135 -12.14 23.95 5.71
C VAL A 135 -11.99 23.22 4.36
N VAL A 136 -10.78 22.80 3.95
CA VAL A 136 -10.62 22.18 2.62
C VAL A 136 -11.07 20.72 2.57
N LEU A 137 -10.91 19.93 3.63
CA LEU A 137 -11.47 18.57 3.68
C LEU A 137 -12.99 18.55 3.85
N SER A 138 -13.61 19.59 4.43
CA SER A 138 -15.08 19.75 4.38
C SER A 138 -15.61 20.06 2.98
N ALA A 139 -14.76 20.55 2.07
CA ALA A 139 -15.16 20.96 0.71
C ALA A 139 -14.95 19.87 -0.35
N VAL A 140 -14.00 18.95 -0.15
CA VAL A 140 -13.69 17.88 -1.11
C VAL A 140 -13.91 16.52 -0.46
N ASN A 141 -15.00 15.84 -0.80
CA ASN A 141 -15.25 14.50 -0.28
C ASN A 141 -14.31 13.46 -0.91
N LEU A 142 -14.19 12.29 -0.27
CA LEU A 142 -13.34 11.20 -0.75
C LEU A 142 -13.63 10.83 -2.20
N HIS A 143 -14.90 10.81 -2.62
CA HIS A 143 -15.29 10.49 -3.99
C HIS A 143 -14.66 11.44 -5.02
N GLN A 144 -14.68 12.75 -4.75
CA GLN A 144 -14.00 13.74 -5.60
C GLN A 144 -12.48 13.55 -5.60
N THR A 145 -11.91 13.13 -4.47
CA THR A 145 -10.48 12.85 -4.38
C THR A 145 -10.08 11.60 -5.18
N LEU A 146 -10.88 10.53 -5.12
CA LEU A 146 -10.69 9.32 -5.92
C LEU A 146 -10.88 9.60 -7.41
N LYS A 147 -11.90 10.38 -7.77
CA LYS A 147 -12.10 10.81 -9.16
C LYS A 147 -10.91 11.63 -9.66
N LEU A 148 -10.39 12.55 -8.86
CA LEU A 148 -9.22 13.34 -9.21
C LEU A 148 -7.99 12.45 -9.41
N ARG A 149 -7.76 11.50 -8.51
CA ARG A 149 -6.69 10.49 -8.64
C ARG A 149 -6.78 9.80 -10.00
N GLU A 150 -7.97 9.37 -10.38
CA GLU A 150 -8.22 8.66 -11.63
C GLU A 150 -8.06 9.55 -12.87
N ASP A 151 -8.56 10.79 -12.79
CA ASP A 151 -8.43 11.76 -13.88
C ASP A 151 -6.95 12.17 -14.11
N VAL A 152 -6.16 12.27 -13.05
CA VAL A 152 -4.71 12.51 -13.14
C VAL A 152 -3.98 11.31 -13.74
N ARG A 153 -4.30 10.10 -13.28
CA ARG A 153 -3.72 8.85 -13.80
C ARG A 153 -4.00 8.67 -15.29
N HIS A 154 -5.20 9.02 -15.74
CA HIS A 154 -5.59 8.99 -17.14
C HIS A 154 -5.14 10.22 -17.95
N LEU A 155 -4.26 11.07 -17.40
CA LEU A 155 -3.74 12.27 -18.05
C LEU A 155 -4.84 13.25 -18.52
N LYS A 156 -6.05 13.14 -17.96
CA LYS A 156 -7.13 14.12 -18.21
C LYS A 156 -6.82 15.46 -17.53
N ILE A 157 -5.93 15.43 -16.54
CA ILE A 157 -5.45 16.59 -15.80
C ILE A 157 -3.93 16.62 -15.91
N GLU A 158 -3.41 17.76 -16.34
CA GLU A 158 -1.97 17.98 -16.49
C GLU A 158 -1.30 18.13 -15.12
N VAL A 159 -0.33 17.26 -14.83
CA VAL A 159 0.55 17.38 -13.65
C VAL A 159 1.85 18.04 -14.08
N LYS A 160 2.13 19.23 -13.53
CA LYS A 160 3.36 19.96 -13.77
C LYS A 160 4.19 19.99 -12.49
N ASP A 161 5.43 19.53 -12.57
CA ASP A 161 6.36 19.47 -11.43
C ASP A 161 5.83 18.66 -10.22
N GLY A 162 4.96 17.67 -10.49
CA GLY A 162 4.27 16.89 -9.45
C GLY A 162 3.08 17.59 -8.81
N PHE A 163 2.61 18.72 -9.35
CA PHE A 163 1.46 19.48 -8.86
C PHE A 163 0.39 19.68 -9.95
N ILE A 164 -0.87 19.76 -9.53
CA ILE A 164 -2.01 20.09 -10.39
C ILE A 164 -2.37 21.56 -10.23
N ASP A 165 -2.85 22.19 -11.30
CA ASP A 165 -3.50 23.48 -11.23
C ASP A 165 -4.91 23.34 -10.63
N LEU A 166 -4.99 23.46 -9.30
CA LEU A 166 -6.24 23.27 -8.55
C LEU A 166 -7.37 24.20 -9.03
N LYS A 167 -7.05 25.41 -9.50
CA LYS A 167 -8.06 26.34 -10.03
C LYS A 167 -8.69 25.83 -11.31
N LYS A 168 -7.90 25.17 -12.17
CA LYS A 168 -8.43 24.57 -13.40
C LYS A 168 -9.29 23.34 -13.12
N VAL A 169 -8.97 22.58 -12.08
CA VAL A 169 -9.70 21.37 -11.69
C VAL A 169 -10.99 21.70 -10.94
N LEU A 170 -10.96 22.71 -10.09
CA LEU A 170 -12.08 23.10 -9.23
C LEU A 170 -12.91 24.25 -9.82
N LYS A 171 -12.96 24.42 -11.14
CA LYS A 171 -13.72 25.51 -11.78
C LYS A 171 -15.20 25.56 -11.41
N SER A 172 -15.78 24.42 -11.01
CA SER A 172 -17.16 24.30 -10.56
C SER A 172 -17.31 24.34 -9.03
N ALA A 173 -16.21 24.52 -8.28
CA ALA A 173 -16.26 24.61 -6.83
C ALA A 173 -16.77 25.99 -6.39
N GLU A 174 -17.28 26.06 -5.17
CA GLU A 174 -17.78 27.30 -4.57
C GLU A 174 -16.70 28.38 -4.55
N LEU A 175 -17.14 29.64 -4.72
CA LEU A 175 -16.24 30.81 -4.82
C LEU A 175 -15.29 30.91 -3.61
N GLU A 176 -15.76 30.48 -2.44
CA GLU A 176 -15.02 30.46 -1.18
C GLU A 176 -13.81 29.52 -1.23
N ILE A 177 -13.93 28.37 -1.91
CA ILE A 177 -12.86 27.38 -2.09
C ILE A 177 -11.76 27.97 -2.98
N ILE A 178 -12.14 28.60 -4.09
CA ILE A 178 -11.19 29.26 -5.00
C ILE A 178 -10.45 30.40 -4.29
N GLN A 179 -11.16 31.22 -3.51
CA GLN A 179 -10.54 32.29 -2.71
C GLN A 179 -9.63 31.75 -1.60
N HIS A 180 -9.94 30.59 -1.03
CA HIS A 180 -9.07 29.94 -0.05
C HIS A 180 -7.79 29.41 -0.69
N ILE A 181 -7.90 28.75 -1.85
CA ILE A 181 -6.74 28.32 -2.65
C ILE A 181 -5.84 29.51 -2.98
N ASP A 182 -6.42 30.65 -3.34
CA ASP A 182 -5.66 31.88 -3.63
C ASP A 182 -4.89 32.41 -2.42
N ARG A 183 -5.50 32.38 -1.23
CA ARG A 183 -4.85 32.79 0.01
C ARG A 183 -3.68 31.87 0.37
N VAL A 184 -3.88 30.56 0.31
CA VAL A 184 -2.81 29.60 0.63
C VAL A 184 -1.70 29.61 -0.42
N ALA A 185 -2.01 29.85 -1.70
CA ALA A 185 -1.00 29.99 -2.73
C ALA A 185 -0.11 31.23 -2.53
N GLN A 186 -0.54 32.22 -1.74
CA GLN A 186 0.25 33.40 -1.40
C GLN A 186 1.12 33.20 -0.15
N ASP A 187 0.81 32.21 0.68
CA ASP A 187 1.53 31.87 1.91
C ASP A 187 3.00 31.49 1.62
N VAL A 188 3.91 32.10 2.39
CA VAL A 188 5.36 31.96 2.19
C VAL A 188 5.85 30.57 2.60
N GLU A 189 5.31 30.01 3.68
CA GLU A 189 5.64 28.67 4.16
C GLU A 189 5.13 27.61 3.19
N PHE A 190 3.91 27.77 2.68
CA PHE A 190 3.37 26.92 1.62
C PHE A 190 4.22 26.96 0.34
N LYS A 191 4.66 28.15 -0.11
CA LYS A 191 5.57 28.27 -1.26
C LYS A 191 6.92 27.60 -1.00
N HIS A 192 7.43 27.73 0.21
CA HIS A 192 8.69 27.10 0.61
C HIS A 192 8.57 25.58 0.60
N HIS A 193 7.55 25.02 1.25
CA HIS A 193 7.23 23.59 1.23
C HIS A 193 7.05 23.08 -0.20
N ARG A 194 6.25 23.79 -1.01
CA ARG A 194 6.07 23.44 -2.43
C ARG A 194 7.40 23.40 -3.18
N THR A 195 8.31 24.34 -2.94
CA THR A 195 9.62 24.38 -3.60
C THR A 195 10.47 23.17 -3.25
N ILE A 196 10.54 22.79 -1.97
CA ILE A 196 11.26 21.59 -1.52
C ILE A 196 10.71 20.35 -2.24
N LEU A 197 9.39 20.23 -2.33
CA LEU A 197 8.73 19.08 -2.95
C LEU A 197 8.87 19.02 -4.47
N ILE A 198 8.89 20.17 -5.16
CA ILE A 198 9.24 20.22 -6.59
C ILE A 198 10.66 19.70 -6.80
N GLN A 199 11.61 20.11 -5.94
CA GLN A 199 12.99 19.66 -6.04
C GLN A 199 13.11 18.15 -5.76
N ALA A 200 12.43 17.67 -4.72
CA ALA A 200 12.40 16.26 -4.35
C ALA A 200 11.81 15.39 -5.47
N TYR A 201 10.66 15.79 -6.04
CA TYR A 201 10.03 15.12 -7.17
C TYR A 201 10.92 15.12 -8.41
N GLY A 202 11.61 16.23 -8.67
CA GLY A 202 12.59 16.34 -9.76
C GLY A 202 13.79 15.41 -9.56
N ARG A 203 14.31 15.30 -8.34
CA ARG A 203 15.39 14.34 -7.98
C ARG A 203 14.92 12.90 -8.16
N PHE A 204 13.73 12.57 -7.65
CA PHE A 204 13.12 11.25 -7.81
C PHE A 204 12.95 10.87 -9.29
N THR A 205 12.37 11.75 -10.11
CA THR A 205 12.20 11.52 -11.55
C THR A 205 13.54 11.31 -12.26
N LYS A 206 14.56 12.11 -11.95
CA LYS A 206 15.91 11.94 -12.50
C LYS A 206 16.53 10.61 -12.07
N ALA A 207 16.29 10.17 -10.84
CA ALA A 207 16.76 8.88 -10.36
C ALA A 207 16.16 7.73 -11.16
N LEU A 208 14.85 7.76 -11.45
CA LEU A 208 14.19 6.74 -12.26
C LEU A 208 14.70 6.72 -13.72
N ILE A 209 14.97 7.89 -14.31
CA ILE A 209 15.60 7.98 -15.63
C ILE A 209 17.00 7.37 -15.60
N CYS A 210 17.83 7.75 -14.62
CA CYS A 210 19.17 7.23 -14.44
C CYS A 210 19.17 5.71 -14.26
N LEU A 211 18.22 5.18 -13.49
CA LEU A 211 18.05 3.75 -13.30
C LEU A 211 17.67 3.04 -14.62
N ASN A 212 16.74 3.61 -15.37
CA ASN A 212 16.33 3.07 -16.67
C ASN A 212 17.49 3.05 -17.68
N ASP A 213 18.34 4.07 -17.69
CA ASP A 213 19.50 4.11 -18.57
C ASP A 213 20.60 3.16 -18.11
N ALA A 214 20.82 3.04 -16.80
CA ALA A 214 21.77 2.09 -16.24
C ALA A 214 21.42 0.64 -16.63
N LEU A 215 20.14 0.28 -16.59
CA LEU A 215 19.68 -1.08 -16.94
C LEU A 215 19.89 -1.43 -18.43
N LYS A 216 20.06 -0.45 -19.32
CA LYS A 216 20.37 -0.67 -20.75
C LYS A 216 21.85 -0.97 -20.98
N LEU A 217 22.72 -0.70 -20.00
CA LEU A 217 24.15 -0.85 -20.15
C LEU A 217 24.54 -2.34 -20.15
N PRO A 218 25.29 -2.82 -21.16
CA PRO A 218 25.73 -4.20 -21.23
C PRO A 218 26.85 -4.50 -20.21
N ASP A 219 27.69 -3.50 -19.91
CA ASP A 219 28.76 -3.62 -18.94
C ASP A 219 28.21 -3.63 -17.51
N THR A 220 28.55 -4.67 -16.75
CA THR A 220 28.02 -4.87 -15.39
C THR A 220 28.56 -3.83 -14.40
N SER A 221 29.81 -3.39 -14.55
CA SER A 221 30.41 -2.40 -13.66
C SER A 221 29.76 -1.03 -13.84
N LEU A 222 29.60 -0.60 -15.10
CA LEU A 222 28.93 0.65 -15.44
C LEU A 222 27.44 0.64 -15.08
N ARG A 223 26.75 -0.49 -15.31
CA ARG A 223 25.37 -0.69 -14.86
C ARG A 223 25.25 -0.52 -13.34
N ASN A 224 26.09 -1.21 -12.57
CA ASN A 224 26.05 -1.15 -11.11
C ASN A 224 26.38 0.26 -10.60
N MET A 225 27.34 0.96 -11.23
CA MET A 225 27.63 2.36 -10.93
C MET A 225 26.41 3.26 -11.20
N GLY A 226 25.73 3.07 -12.34
CA GLY A 226 24.51 3.80 -12.67
C GLY A 226 23.37 3.55 -11.67
N ILE A 227 23.18 2.30 -11.24
CA ILE A 227 22.19 1.94 -10.19
C ILE A 227 22.53 2.63 -8.86
N THR A 228 23.80 2.64 -8.45
CA THR A 228 24.24 3.31 -7.22
C THR A 228 24.05 4.83 -7.29
N ASN A 229 24.31 5.45 -8.45
CA ASN A 229 24.07 6.87 -8.64
C ASN A 229 22.57 7.21 -8.54
N ALA A 230 21.70 6.40 -9.15
CA ALA A 230 20.26 6.53 -9.01
C ALA A 230 19.82 6.36 -7.53
N GLN A 231 20.39 5.38 -6.83
CA GLN A 231 20.13 5.16 -5.40
C GLN A 231 20.46 6.39 -4.54
N GLN A 232 21.59 7.07 -4.79
CA GLN A 232 21.94 8.30 -4.08
C GLN A 232 20.91 9.43 -4.32
N MET A 233 20.41 9.58 -5.55
CA MET A 233 19.36 10.55 -5.86
C MET A 233 18.04 10.21 -5.15
N LEU A 234 17.69 8.91 -5.05
CA LEU A 234 16.52 8.45 -4.31
C LEU A 234 16.64 8.76 -2.81
N TYR A 235 17.79 8.53 -2.19
CA TYR A 235 18.02 8.93 -0.80
C TYR A 235 17.89 10.43 -0.59
N GLY A 236 18.40 11.24 -1.53
CA GLY A 236 18.22 12.69 -1.50
C GLY A 236 16.74 13.10 -1.60
N ALA A 237 15.97 12.47 -2.48
CA ALA A 237 14.53 12.70 -2.57
C ALA A 237 13.81 12.25 -1.29
N LEU A 238 14.13 11.07 -0.76
CA LEU A 238 13.55 10.54 0.47
C LEU A 238 13.73 11.50 1.64
N ALA A 239 14.95 12.03 1.83
CA ALA A 239 15.25 12.98 2.89
C ALA A 239 14.40 14.26 2.81
N ASP A 240 14.15 14.75 1.60
CA ASP A 240 13.29 15.91 1.40
C ASP A 240 11.81 15.58 1.68
N TYR A 241 11.30 14.42 1.21
CA TYR A 241 9.90 14.01 1.43
C TYR A 241 9.59 13.65 2.88
N ASP A 242 10.54 13.06 3.60
CA ASP A 242 10.42 12.61 4.99
C ASP A 242 10.74 13.73 6.00
N ALA A 243 11.01 14.95 5.53
CA ALA A 243 11.37 16.08 6.38
C ALA A 243 10.20 16.47 7.30
N PRO A 244 10.35 16.40 8.64
CA PRO A 244 9.25 16.63 9.58
C PRO A 244 8.60 18.02 9.49
N GLN A 245 9.40 19.03 9.12
CA GLN A 245 8.91 20.39 8.90
C GLN A 245 7.83 20.48 7.81
N LEU A 246 7.85 19.57 6.83
CA LEU A 246 6.83 19.54 5.77
C LEU A 246 5.50 18.92 6.21
N LEU A 247 5.47 18.30 7.39
CA LEU A 247 4.29 17.66 7.98
C LEU A 247 3.61 18.56 9.02
N GLN A 248 4.28 19.61 9.48
CA GLN A 248 3.70 20.55 10.45
C GLN A 248 2.49 21.27 9.84
N GLY A 249 1.38 21.28 10.58
CA GLY A 249 0.14 21.94 10.14
C GLY A 249 -0.59 21.23 8.98
N VAL A 250 -0.16 20.03 8.59
CA VAL A 250 -0.84 19.22 7.57
C VAL A 250 -1.86 18.32 8.26
N CYS A 251 -3.10 18.28 7.74
CA CYS A 251 -4.15 17.38 8.19
C CYS A 251 -3.73 15.90 8.07
N ALA A 252 -4.37 15.01 8.82
CA ALA A 252 -4.02 13.59 8.83
C ALA A 252 -4.09 12.95 7.42
N ALA A 253 -5.06 13.35 6.60
CA ALA A 253 -5.18 12.91 5.21
C ALA A 253 -3.99 13.35 4.34
N GLY A 254 -3.51 14.59 4.52
CA GLY A 254 -2.32 15.10 3.82
C GLY A 254 -1.03 14.43 4.31
N GLN A 255 -0.94 14.13 5.61
CA GLN A 255 0.16 13.36 6.18
C GLN A 255 0.22 11.94 5.57
N LEU A 256 -0.93 11.25 5.43
CA LEU A 256 -1.00 9.96 4.74
C LEU A 256 -0.43 10.03 3.32
N ARG A 257 -0.88 11.00 2.51
CA ARG A 257 -0.39 11.13 1.12
C ARG A 257 1.11 11.39 1.05
N ARG A 258 1.63 12.20 1.98
CA ARG A 258 3.07 12.44 2.08
C ARG A 258 3.81 11.14 2.40
N GLN A 259 3.34 10.40 3.38
CA GLN A 259 3.96 9.15 3.79
C GLN A 259 3.88 8.08 2.70
N GLU A 260 2.81 8.03 1.91
CA GLU A 260 2.76 7.16 0.73
C GLU A 260 3.86 7.48 -0.29
N CYS A 261 4.21 8.76 -0.51
CA CYS A 261 5.37 9.12 -1.34
C CYS A 261 6.69 8.63 -0.72
N VAL A 262 6.85 8.79 0.59
CA VAL A 262 8.04 8.33 1.34
C VAL A 262 8.20 6.81 1.20
N TRP A 263 7.13 6.06 1.43
CA TRP A 263 7.11 4.60 1.32
C TRP A 263 7.38 4.15 -0.13
N ALA A 264 6.83 4.85 -1.13
CA ALA A 264 7.09 4.57 -2.55
C ALA A 264 8.57 4.79 -2.95
N ILE A 265 9.20 5.87 -2.45
CA ILE A 265 10.62 6.13 -2.69
C ILE A 265 11.49 5.06 -1.99
N ASP A 266 11.10 4.64 -0.78
CA ASP A 266 11.80 3.57 -0.06
C ASP A 266 11.72 2.22 -0.81
N GLN A 267 10.57 1.90 -1.41
CA GLN A 267 10.44 0.76 -2.31
C GLN A 267 11.38 0.86 -3.53
N ALA A 268 11.54 2.06 -4.12
CA ALA A 268 12.49 2.27 -5.22
C ALA A 268 13.93 2.01 -4.78
N ILE A 269 14.32 2.51 -3.60
CA ILE A 269 15.65 2.27 -3.01
C ILE A 269 15.86 0.78 -2.78
N THR A 270 14.87 0.12 -2.18
CA THR A 270 14.91 -1.32 -1.93
C THR A 270 15.07 -2.11 -3.23
N LYS A 271 14.41 -1.67 -4.31
CA LYS A 271 14.63 -2.26 -5.63
C LYS A 271 16.07 -2.10 -6.08
N THR A 272 16.70 -0.93 -5.93
CA THR A 272 18.11 -0.77 -6.36
C THR A 272 19.05 -1.79 -5.71
N TYR A 273 18.84 -2.15 -4.43
CA TYR A 273 19.60 -3.23 -3.78
C TYR A 273 19.31 -4.60 -4.40
N GLU A 274 18.07 -4.87 -4.76
CA GLU A 274 17.68 -6.10 -5.45
C GLU A 274 18.34 -6.21 -6.84
N LEU A 275 18.39 -5.10 -7.61
CA LEU A 275 19.06 -5.06 -8.92
C LEU A 275 20.59 -5.25 -8.80
N LEU A 276 21.16 -4.94 -7.62
CA LEU A 276 22.56 -5.18 -7.28
C LEU A 276 22.80 -6.59 -6.70
N GLY A 277 21.74 -7.40 -6.51
CA GLY A 277 21.83 -8.75 -5.92
C GLY A 277 22.05 -8.79 -4.41
N ALA A 278 21.85 -7.67 -3.71
CA ALA A 278 22.07 -7.56 -2.26
C ALA A 278 20.84 -8.03 -1.46
N TYR A 279 20.46 -9.31 -1.59
CA TYR A 279 19.20 -9.84 -1.06
C TYR A 279 19.04 -9.75 0.47
N ASP A 280 20.13 -9.88 1.24
CA ASP A 280 20.08 -9.68 2.70
C ASP A 280 19.66 -8.25 3.06
N VAL A 281 20.13 -7.27 2.29
CA VAL A 281 19.76 -5.86 2.48
C VAL A 281 18.30 -5.64 2.08
N VAL A 282 17.84 -6.30 1.01
CA VAL A 282 16.45 -6.21 0.56
C VAL A 282 15.50 -6.74 1.64
N ASP A 283 15.77 -7.92 2.20
CA ASP A 283 14.96 -8.51 3.28
C ASP A 283 14.88 -7.60 4.51
N SER A 284 16.02 -7.08 4.97
CA SER A 284 16.09 -6.15 6.10
C SER A 284 15.30 -4.86 5.82
N ARG A 285 15.45 -4.27 4.62
CA ARG A 285 14.71 -3.05 4.25
C ARG A 285 13.21 -3.28 4.13
N LEU A 286 12.76 -4.41 3.60
CA LEU A 286 11.33 -4.73 3.50
C LEU A 286 10.72 -4.92 4.88
N SER A 287 11.46 -5.52 5.82
CA SER A 287 11.03 -5.60 7.23
C SER A 287 10.86 -4.21 7.83
N SER A 288 11.90 -3.37 7.74
CA SER A 288 11.88 -2.01 8.28
C SER A 288 10.82 -1.12 7.63
N LEU A 289 10.57 -1.25 6.32
CA LEU A 289 9.53 -0.50 5.62
C LEU A 289 8.13 -0.92 6.10
N GLN A 290 7.87 -2.21 6.27
CA GLN A 290 6.58 -2.68 6.78
C GLN A 290 6.33 -2.19 8.23
N GLU A 291 7.35 -2.17 9.08
CA GLU A 291 7.28 -1.58 10.42
C GLU A 291 7.03 -0.07 10.35
N LYS A 292 7.80 0.65 9.52
CA LYS A 292 7.62 2.08 9.29
C LYS A 292 6.20 2.42 8.84
N ILE A 293 5.64 1.69 7.88
CA ILE A 293 4.25 1.89 7.42
C ILE A 293 3.26 1.74 8.57
N ARG A 294 3.43 0.74 9.44
CA ARG A 294 2.55 0.53 10.60
C ARG A 294 2.68 1.68 11.61
N ASP A 295 3.89 2.07 11.95
CA ASP A 295 4.16 3.15 12.90
C ASP A 295 3.65 4.51 12.40
N ASP A 296 3.92 4.83 11.14
CA ASP A 296 3.43 6.05 10.50
C ASP A 296 1.91 6.05 10.41
N SER A 297 1.29 4.91 10.07
CA SER A 297 -0.17 4.77 10.05
C SER A 297 -0.78 5.06 11.43
N LEU A 298 -0.20 4.54 12.52
CA LEU A 298 -0.69 4.82 13.88
C LEU A 298 -0.59 6.31 14.21
N LYS A 299 0.55 6.96 13.90
CA LYS A 299 0.74 8.41 14.13
C LYS A 299 -0.28 9.24 13.35
N ILE A 300 -0.55 8.89 12.09
CA ILE A 300 -1.54 9.58 11.26
C ILE A 300 -2.95 9.39 11.81
N ILE A 301 -3.29 8.18 12.29
CA ILE A 301 -4.61 7.93 12.89
C ILE A 301 -4.76 8.70 14.21
N ASP A 302 -3.69 8.82 14.99
CA ASP A 302 -3.67 9.61 16.22
C ASP A 302 -3.83 11.12 15.94
N SER A 303 -3.30 11.62 14.82
CA SER A 303 -3.44 13.02 14.39
C SER A 303 -4.78 13.32 13.71
N CYS A 304 -5.65 12.32 13.50
CA CYS A 304 -6.99 12.52 12.96
C CYS A 304 -7.92 13.11 14.02
N GLU A 305 -8.47 14.29 13.73
CA GLU A 305 -9.25 15.11 14.66
C GLU A 305 -10.74 15.16 14.32
N SER A 306 -11.14 14.75 13.11
CA SER A 306 -12.53 14.89 12.65
C SER A 306 -13.07 13.67 11.91
N SER A 307 -14.41 13.52 11.90
CA SER A 307 -15.08 12.48 11.11
C SER A 307 -14.83 12.64 9.61
N ASN A 308 -14.71 13.88 9.11
CA ASN A 308 -14.47 14.13 7.69
C ASN A 308 -13.07 13.65 7.26
N GLU A 309 -12.07 13.81 8.12
CA GLU A 309 -10.75 13.22 7.90
C GLU A 309 -10.81 11.70 7.96
N LEU A 310 -11.57 11.14 8.90
CA LEU A 310 -11.71 9.69 9.01
C LEU A 310 -12.41 9.07 7.81
N ASP A 311 -13.36 9.78 7.20
CA ASP A 311 -14.03 9.37 5.95
C ASP A 311 -13.04 9.13 4.82
N PHE A 312 -11.93 9.87 4.82
CA PHE A 312 -10.85 9.68 3.88
C PHE A 312 -9.85 8.61 4.33
N LEU A 313 -9.45 8.67 5.59
CA LEU A 313 -8.35 7.84 6.13
C LEU A 313 -8.75 6.39 6.26
N PHE A 314 -9.96 6.09 6.73
CA PHE A 314 -10.34 4.73 7.07
C PHE A 314 -10.26 3.77 5.86
N PRO A 315 -10.90 4.07 4.72
CA PRO A 315 -10.85 3.17 3.56
C PRO A 315 -9.42 3.00 3.02
N GLU A 316 -8.65 4.09 3.00
CA GLU A 316 -7.29 4.08 2.45
C GLU A 316 -6.31 3.34 3.36
N MET A 317 -6.43 3.49 4.69
CA MET A 317 -5.63 2.77 5.66
C MET A 317 -5.97 1.27 5.69
N ILE A 318 -7.25 0.91 5.56
CA ILE A 318 -7.64 -0.50 5.40
C ILE A 318 -6.95 -1.08 4.17
N ARG A 319 -6.98 -0.38 3.03
CA ARG A 319 -6.28 -0.85 1.82
C ARG A 319 -4.76 -1.00 2.03
N VAL A 320 -4.11 -0.04 2.70
CA VAL A 320 -2.68 -0.16 3.03
C VAL A 320 -2.40 -1.44 3.82
N GLN A 321 -3.25 -1.78 4.79
CA GLN A 321 -3.10 -2.99 5.60
C GLN A 321 -3.38 -4.27 4.82
N THR A 322 -4.46 -4.30 4.03
CA THR A 322 -4.94 -5.54 3.39
C THR A 322 -4.29 -5.85 2.06
N HIS A 323 -3.74 -4.85 1.39
CA HIS A 323 -3.18 -4.97 0.06
C HIS A 323 -1.68 -4.64 0.07
N ASP A 324 -1.31 -3.44 0.50
CA ASP A 324 0.05 -2.94 0.29
C ASP A 324 1.07 -3.65 1.18
N LEU A 325 0.77 -3.82 2.48
CA LEU A 325 1.61 -4.62 3.38
C LEU A 325 1.67 -6.11 2.98
N VAL A 326 0.56 -6.66 2.47
CA VAL A 326 0.52 -8.05 1.99
C VAL A 326 1.44 -8.23 0.79
N LEU A 327 1.48 -7.26 -0.12
CA LEU A 327 2.37 -7.27 -1.26
C LEU A 327 3.84 -7.11 -0.86
N LEU A 328 4.16 -6.27 0.12
CA LEU A 328 5.52 -6.15 0.66
C LEU A 328 5.97 -7.44 1.35
N ASN A 329 5.10 -8.08 2.13
CA ASN A 329 5.38 -9.39 2.73
C ASN A 329 5.59 -10.47 1.65
N THR A 330 4.83 -10.42 0.56
CA THR A 330 5.01 -11.33 -0.58
C THR A 330 6.34 -11.10 -1.29
N TRP A 331 6.76 -9.84 -1.46
CA TRP A 331 8.09 -9.50 -1.98
C TRP A 331 9.18 -10.07 -1.07
N GLN A 332 9.06 -9.83 0.24
CA GLN A 332 10.03 -10.32 1.21
C GLN A 332 10.15 -11.84 1.19
N ASN A 333 9.02 -12.55 1.27
CA ASN A 333 8.98 -14.01 1.20
C ASN A 333 9.61 -14.56 -0.09
N HIS A 334 9.46 -13.83 -1.20
CA HIS A 334 10.09 -14.20 -2.45
C HIS A 334 11.62 -14.02 -2.40
N VAL A 335 12.11 -12.90 -1.85
CA VAL A 335 13.54 -12.64 -1.70
C VAL A 335 14.20 -13.69 -0.80
N VAL A 336 13.60 -13.98 0.35
CA VAL A 336 14.11 -15.00 1.26
C VAL A 336 14.09 -16.39 0.62
N TRP A 337 13.01 -16.72 -0.10
CA TRP A 337 12.96 -17.97 -0.86
C TRP A 337 14.10 -18.12 -1.88
N LEU A 338 14.47 -17.05 -2.59
CA LEU A 338 15.61 -17.09 -3.52
C LEU A 338 16.93 -17.41 -2.80
N GLN A 339 17.10 -16.96 -1.56
CA GLN A 339 18.28 -17.25 -0.74
C GLN A 339 18.31 -18.70 -0.22
N GLU A 340 17.13 -19.32 -0.08
CA GLU A 340 16.98 -20.71 0.38
C GLU A 340 17.19 -21.74 -0.74
N LEU A 341 17.25 -21.33 -2.02
CA LEU A 341 17.39 -22.24 -3.15
C LEU A 341 18.72 -23.00 -3.13
N THR A 342 18.65 -24.32 -3.32
CA THR A 342 19.85 -25.13 -3.56
C THR A 342 20.48 -24.81 -4.92
N PRO A 343 21.77 -25.11 -5.15
CA PRO A 343 22.41 -24.90 -6.46
C PRO A 343 21.66 -25.58 -7.61
N ARG A 344 21.11 -26.77 -7.36
CA ARG A 344 20.27 -27.48 -8.34
C ARG A 344 18.95 -26.76 -8.63
N GLU A 345 18.31 -26.20 -7.62
CA GLU A 345 17.07 -25.43 -7.81
C GLU A 345 17.35 -24.08 -8.48
N GLN A 346 18.51 -23.47 -8.23
CA GLN A 346 18.98 -22.30 -8.99
C GLN A 346 19.17 -22.65 -10.47
N GLU A 347 19.81 -23.77 -10.80
CA GLU A 347 19.94 -24.24 -12.18
C GLU A 347 18.58 -24.51 -12.85
N LEU A 348 17.64 -25.16 -12.13
CA LEU A 348 16.27 -25.39 -12.61
C LEU A 348 15.49 -24.07 -12.78
N LEU A 349 15.77 -23.09 -11.91
CA LEU A 349 15.27 -21.74 -12.08
C LEU A 349 15.92 -21.09 -13.31
N GLU A 350 17.15 -21.39 -13.71
CA GLU A 350 17.76 -20.75 -14.89
C GLU A 350 17.43 -21.43 -16.23
N SER A 351 16.90 -22.66 -16.23
CA SER A 351 16.89 -23.55 -17.40
C SER A 351 15.73 -23.39 -18.40
N GLU A 352 14.52 -23.00 -17.99
CA GLU A 352 13.35 -22.90 -18.92
C GLU A 352 12.38 -21.76 -18.56
N PRO A 353 11.76 -21.06 -19.52
CA PRO A 353 10.81 -19.98 -19.26
C PRO A 353 9.57 -20.48 -18.52
N LEU A 354 9.21 -19.80 -17.44
CA LEU A 354 7.95 -20.06 -16.72
C LEU A 354 6.78 -19.65 -17.60
N VAL A 355 5.74 -20.48 -17.65
CA VAL A 355 4.52 -20.13 -18.38
C VAL A 355 3.81 -19.03 -17.60
N THR A 356 3.84 -17.84 -18.18
CA THR A 356 2.90 -16.77 -17.90
C THR A 356 2.15 -16.52 -19.18
N GLU A 357 0.82 -16.47 -19.15
CA GLU A 357 0.08 -15.94 -20.29
C GLU A 357 0.55 -14.50 -20.52
N SER A 358 1.41 -14.33 -21.52
CA SER A 358 1.77 -13.04 -22.05
C SER A 358 0.55 -12.46 -22.75
N SER A 359 0.21 -11.24 -22.37
CA SER A 359 -0.71 -10.37 -23.10
C SER A 359 -2.19 -10.76 -23.01
N SER A 360 -2.80 -10.47 -21.87
CA SER A 360 -4.11 -9.84 -21.91
C SER A 360 -3.94 -8.53 -22.68
N LYS A 361 -4.21 -8.57 -23.99
CA LYS A 361 -4.55 -7.39 -24.79
C LYS A 361 -5.40 -6.48 -23.91
N ASN A 362 -5.07 -5.19 -23.88
CA ASN A 362 -5.89 -4.10 -23.33
C ASN A 362 -7.36 -4.51 -23.29
N THR A 363 -7.74 -5.14 -22.18
CA THR A 363 -9.14 -5.26 -21.88
C THR A 363 -9.35 -3.94 -21.20
N GLN A 364 -9.70 -2.95 -22.02
CA GLN A 364 -10.65 -1.92 -21.60
C GLN A 364 -11.89 -2.69 -21.13
N ALA A 365 -11.78 -3.35 -19.98
CA ALA A 365 -12.91 -3.60 -19.15
C ALA A 365 -13.37 -2.19 -18.86
N ASN A 366 -14.52 -1.83 -19.43
CA ASN A 366 -15.26 -0.68 -18.97
C ASN A 366 -15.36 -0.85 -17.46
N LEU A 367 -14.47 -0.17 -16.74
CA LEU A 367 -14.50 -0.03 -15.30
C LEU A 367 -15.74 0.82 -15.06
N VAL A 368 -16.88 0.15 -14.96
CA VAL A 368 -18.00 0.67 -14.18
C VAL A 368 -17.36 1.11 -12.87
N THR A 369 -17.59 2.36 -12.51
CA THR A 369 -17.12 3.01 -11.28
C THR A 369 -17.72 2.26 -10.10
N VAL A 370 -17.19 1.09 -9.78
CA VAL A 370 -17.55 0.32 -8.60
C VAL A 370 -16.87 1.04 -7.45
N GLU A 371 -17.67 1.52 -6.51
CA GLU A 371 -17.22 2.09 -5.25
C GLU A 371 -16.21 1.11 -4.60
N PRO A 372 -15.04 1.59 -4.13
CA PRO A 372 -14.04 0.69 -3.54
C PRO A 372 -14.66 -0.11 -2.38
N LEU A 373 -14.36 -1.40 -2.29
CA LEU A 373 -14.97 -2.27 -1.27
C LEU A 373 -14.65 -1.80 0.16
N GLU A 374 -13.50 -1.15 0.35
CA GLU A 374 -13.10 -0.52 1.61
C GLU A 374 -14.02 0.65 1.99
N GLN A 375 -14.60 1.34 1.00
CA GLN A 375 -15.57 2.41 1.22
C GLN A 375 -16.91 1.87 1.68
N GLU A 376 -17.42 0.82 1.02
CA GLU A 376 -18.67 0.16 1.40
C GLU A 376 -18.59 -0.40 2.84
N LEU A 377 -17.45 -1.00 3.18
CA LEU A 377 -17.15 -1.43 4.54
C LEU A 377 -17.22 -0.26 5.52
N TYR A 378 -16.54 0.84 5.20
CA TYR A 378 -16.50 2.01 6.08
C TYR A 378 -17.88 2.63 6.31
N GLU A 379 -18.68 2.82 5.26
CA GLU A 379 -20.04 3.39 5.40
C GLU A 379 -20.94 2.50 6.27
N THR A 380 -20.80 1.17 6.13
CA THR A 380 -21.51 0.21 6.99
C THR A 380 -21.14 0.37 8.46
N LEU A 381 -19.84 0.52 8.76
CA LEU A 381 -19.35 0.72 10.13
C LEU A 381 -19.75 2.08 10.70
N LYS A 382 -19.67 3.12 9.86
CA LYS A 382 -20.00 4.49 10.21
C LYS A 382 -21.46 4.64 10.62
N ALA A 383 -22.37 3.92 9.96
CA ALA A 383 -23.78 3.90 10.34
C ALA A 383 -24.04 3.29 11.74
N GLN A 384 -23.10 2.50 12.27
CA GLN A 384 -23.27 1.71 13.50
C GLN A 384 -22.42 2.24 14.69
N SER A 385 -21.64 3.29 14.49
CA SER A 385 -20.62 3.70 15.47
C SER A 385 -20.32 5.20 15.39
N HIS A 386 -19.49 5.67 16.32
CA HIS A 386 -19.05 7.06 16.39
C HIS A 386 -17.56 7.18 16.05
N PHE A 387 -17.15 8.40 15.68
CA PHE A 387 -15.79 8.75 15.26
C PHE A 387 -14.67 8.09 16.08
N LEU A 388 -14.68 8.26 17.41
CA LEU A 388 -13.62 7.70 18.27
C LEU A 388 -13.53 6.17 18.25
N ALA A 389 -14.67 5.47 18.16
CA ALA A 389 -14.68 4.01 18.13
C ALA A 389 -14.19 3.50 16.76
N LEU A 390 -14.63 4.12 15.66
CA LEU A 390 -14.12 3.81 14.32
C LEU A 390 -12.60 4.04 14.20
N ARG A 391 -12.12 5.13 14.80
CA ARG A 391 -10.68 5.42 14.86
C ARG A 391 -9.91 4.33 15.61
N ASP A 392 -10.45 3.80 16.71
CA ASP A 392 -9.83 2.71 17.47
C ASP A 392 -9.92 1.37 16.73
N VAL A 393 -11.01 1.08 16.00
CA VAL A 393 -11.09 -0.09 15.11
C VAL A 393 -9.95 -0.07 14.09
N LEU A 394 -9.67 1.09 13.50
CA LEU A 394 -8.56 1.24 12.56
C LEU A 394 -7.19 1.02 13.25
N LYS A 395 -7.04 1.38 14.52
CA LYS A 395 -5.81 1.06 15.28
C LYS A 395 -5.72 -0.42 15.60
N PHE A 396 -6.82 -1.12 15.82
CA PHE A 396 -6.79 -2.57 16.09
C PHE A 396 -6.27 -3.36 14.90
N THR A 397 -6.52 -2.91 13.66
CA THR A 397 -6.01 -3.58 12.46
C THR A 397 -4.48 -3.48 12.36
N ILE A 398 -3.90 -2.37 12.81
CA ILE A 398 -2.45 -2.13 12.78
C ILE A 398 -1.76 -2.70 14.03
N GLN A 399 -2.37 -2.51 15.20
CA GLN A 399 -1.83 -2.88 16.50
C GLN A 399 -2.84 -3.73 17.30
N PRO A 400 -2.89 -5.06 17.04
CA PRO A 400 -3.84 -5.97 17.70
C PRO A 400 -3.72 -6.01 19.23
N SER A 401 -2.55 -5.70 19.80
CA SER A 401 -2.38 -5.60 21.25
C SER A 401 -3.23 -4.48 21.88
N LEU A 402 -3.61 -3.45 21.11
CA LEU A 402 -4.50 -2.40 21.60
C LEU A 402 -5.91 -2.92 21.85
N ARG A 403 -6.42 -3.79 20.96
CA ARG A 403 -7.70 -4.50 21.16
C ARG A 403 -7.69 -5.31 22.47
N GLN A 404 -6.61 -6.06 22.70
CA GLN A 404 -6.46 -6.87 23.92
C GLN A 404 -6.48 -6.00 25.20
N LYS A 405 -5.91 -4.79 25.15
CA LYS A 405 -6.00 -3.83 26.26
C LYS A 405 -7.45 -3.39 26.51
N PHE A 406 -8.22 -3.14 25.46
CA PHE A 406 -9.63 -2.76 25.58
C PHE A 406 -10.46 -3.90 26.17
N GLU A 407 -10.28 -5.13 25.68
CA GLU A 407 -10.94 -6.32 26.25
C GLU A 407 -10.61 -6.50 27.73
N THR A 408 -9.35 -6.34 28.11
CA THR A 408 -8.91 -6.47 29.50
C THR A 408 -9.59 -5.42 30.39
N SER A 409 -9.64 -4.17 29.91
CA SER A 409 -10.34 -3.08 30.60
C SER A 409 -11.83 -3.37 30.76
N LEU A 410 -12.50 -3.83 29.70
CA LEU A 410 -13.92 -4.19 29.71
C LEU A 410 -14.24 -5.35 30.66
N LYS A 411 -13.42 -6.41 30.66
CA LYS A 411 -13.55 -7.55 31.59
C LYS A 411 -13.40 -7.10 33.05
N GLN A 412 -12.42 -6.25 33.34
CA GLN A 412 -12.22 -5.68 34.67
C GLN A 412 -13.42 -4.83 35.10
N HIS A 413 -13.96 -4.02 34.19
CA HIS A 413 -15.13 -3.20 34.47
C HIS A 413 -16.37 -4.05 34.75
N ALA A 414 -16.69 -5.02 33.88
CA ALA A 414 -17.82 -5.94 34.05
C ALA A 414 -17.75 -6.69 35.38
N SER A 415 -16.57 -7.17 35.76
CA SER A 415 -16.35 -7.88 37.03
C SER A 415 -16.60 -6.98 38.26
N ARG A 416 -16.18 -5.72 38.20
CA ARG A 416 -16.33 -4.76 39.32
C ARG A 416 -17.75 -4.21 39.47
N SER A 417 -18.45 -4.03 38.36
CA SER A 417 -19.78 -3.40 38.31
C SER A 417 -20.94 -4.41 38.37
N GLY A 418 -20.65 -5.72 38.37
CA GLY A 418 -21.65 -6.78 38.46
C GLY A 418 -22.55 -6.91 37.22
N TYR A 419 -22.15 -6.34 36.08
CA TYR A 419 -22.90 -6.43 34.83
C TYR A 419 -22.90 -7.86 34.28
N GLN A 420 -23.97 -8.62 34.57
CA GLN A 420 -24.12 -10.00 34.08
C GLN A 420 -24.32 -10.10 32.55
N GLY A 421 -24.62 -8.98 31.88
CA GLY A 421 -24.79 -8.94 30.42
C GLY A 421 -23.49 -8.98 29.61
N ILE A 422 -22.31 -8.93 30.25
CA ILE A 422 -21.01 -9.02 29.57
C ILE A 422 -20.36 -10.35 29.93
N ALA A 423 -20.22 -11.23 28.93
CA ALA A 423 -19.55 -12.50 29.09
C ALA A 423 -18.05 -12.29 29.43
N LEU A 424 -17.51 -13.10 30.34
CA LEU A 424 -16.07 -13.05 30.68
C LEU A 424 -15.19 -13.87 29.72
N SER A 425 -15.80 -14.61 28.78
CA SER A 425 -15.15 -15.50 27.81
C SER A 425 -15.62 -15.21 26.37
N LYS A 426 -14.94 -15.80 25.38
CA LYS A 426 -15.22 -15.69 23.93
C LYS A 426 -15.06 -14.29 23.31
N TRP A 427 -14.15 -13.48 23.86
CA TRP A 427 -13.88 -12.13 23.36
C TRP A 427 -13.16 -12.12 22.01
N ASP A 428 -12.57 -13.24 21.61
CA ASP A 428 -12.02 -13.49 20.29
C ASP A 428 -13.10 -13.59 19.19
N GLU A 429 -14.32 -14.00 19.55
CA GLU A 429 -15.48 -14.04 18.64
C GLU A 429 -16.21 -12.68 18.54
N VAL A 430 -15.91 -11.73 19.44
CA VAL A 430 -16.59 -10.42 19.47
C VAL A 430 -15.99 -9.48 18.43
N PRO A 431 -16.82 -8.77 17.63
CA PRO A 431 -16.31 -7.84 16.65
C PRO A 431 -15.52 -6.68 17.26
N ASP A 432 -14.51 -6.23 16.52
CA ASP A 432 -13.65 -5.10 16.84
C ASP A 432 -14.48 -3.82 17.04
N LEU A 433 -15.53 -3.60 16.22
CA LEU A 433 -16.46 -2.49 16.37
C LEU A 433 -17.22 -2.54 17.70
N THR A 434 -17.67 -3.73 18.11
CA THR A 434 -18.38 -3.93 19.38
C THR A 434 -17.46 -3.63 20.57
N ILE A 435 -16.21 -4.11 20.53
CA ILE A 435 -15.21 -3.83 21.58
C ILE A 435 -14.95 -2.33 21.70
N ALA A 436 -14.75 -1.65 20.58
CA ALA A 436 -14.51 -0.20 20.57
C ALA A 436 -15.71 0.59 21.11
N ASN A 437 -16.93 0.28 20.64
CA ASN A 437 -18.17 0.92 21.09
C ASN A 437 -18.39 0.74 22.60
N LEU A 438 -18.23 -0.50 23.11
CA LEU A 438 -18.38 -0.78 24.54
C LEU A 438 -17.35 -0.01 25.37
N HIS A 439 -16.09 0.02 24.93
CA HIS A 439 -15.04 0.75 25.64
C HIS A 439 -15.39 2.23 25.80
N HIS A 440 -15.82 2.90 24.73
CA HIS A 440 -16.21 4.31 24.79
C HIS A 440 -17.49 4.55 25.59
N TYR A 441 -18.48 3.65 25.49
CA TYR A 441 -19.69 3.71 26.32
C TYR A 441 -19.37 3.71 27.81
N PHE A 442 -18.52 2.79 28.28
CA PHE A 442 -18.13 2.72 29.69
C PHE A 442 -17.21 3.87 30.10
N LYS A 443 -16.32 4.33 29.21
CA LYS A 443 -15.48 5.49 29.47
C LYS A 443 -16.31 6.77 29.68
N ALA A 444 -17.35 6.97 28.87
CA ALA A 444 -18.25 8.12 28.99
C ALA A 444 -19.12 8.09 30.27
N LYS A 445 -19.42 6.90 30.80
CA LYS A 445 -20.13 6.76 32.09
C LYS A 445 -19.26 7.01 33.33
N LEU A 446 -17.93 6.99 33.16
CA LEU A 446 -16.95 7.16 34.24
C LEU A 446 -16.33 8.56 34.28
N ALA A 447 -16.52 9.36 33.22
CA ALA A 447 -16.18 10.77 33.16
C ALA A 447 -17.35 11.60 33.72
#